data_AF-A0A2R6NW12-F1
#
_entry.id   AF-A0A2R6NW12-F1
#
_cell.length_a   1.000
_cell.length_b   1.000
_cell.length_c   1.000
_cell.angle_alpha   90.00
_cell.angle_beta   90.00
_cell.angle_gamma   90.00
#
_symmetry.space_group_name_H-M   'P 1'
#
loop_
_entity.id
_entity.type
_entity.pdbx_description
1 polymer ?
#
loop_
_entity_poly.entity_id
_entity_poly.type
_entity_poly.pdbx_seq_one_letter_code
_entity_poly.pdbx_strand_id
1 'polypeptide(L)'
;MGAAIPHLIQLATSLPGILPYAPEEIQTEVLTGTVEVQDEVIPEDEDEDISYRSRGKSTISVVIKIGDGVDEGARTGKGRNNWRNGVAPASGGDSRNNRQGRKQNQAPKDKPRGSEEKRTAEPERIVIREEDMENE
;
A
#
# COMPACT_ATOMS: atom_id res chain seq x y z
N MET A 1 10.26 1.89 16.95
CA MET A 1 11.73 1.68 17.06
C MET A 1 12.21 2.09 18.45
N GLY A 2 13.34 1.58 18.93
CA GLY A 2 13.95 2.03 20.21
C GLY A 2 12.99 2.04 21.41
N ALA A 3 12.84 3.18 22.08
CA ALA A 3 11.98 3.34 23.26
C ALA A 3 10.48 3.04 23.02
N ALA A 4 10.00 3.05 21.78
CA ALA A 4 8.63 2.66 21.46
C ALA A 4 8.41 1.13 21.39
N ILE A 5 9.48 0.31 21.45
CA ILE A 5 9.36 -1.16 21.36
C ILE A 5 8.57 -1.76 22.54
N PRO A 6 8.86 -1.43 23.81
CA PRO A 6 8.06 -1.92 24.94
C PRO A 6 6.57 -1.53 24.84
N HIS A 7 6.29 -0.30 24.41
CA HIS A 7 4.91 0.18 24.22
C HIS A 7 4.18 -0.55 23.09
N LEU A 8 4.84 -0.85 21.96
CA LEU A 8 4.24 -1.64 20.90
C LEU A 8 3.95 -3.07 21.36
N ILE A 9 4.87 -3.71 22.10
CA ILE A 9 4.66 -5.05 22.66
C ILE A 9 3.49 -5.06 23.66
N GLN A 10 3.36 -4.04 24.49
CA GLN A 10 2.22 -3.87 25.40
C GLN A 10 0.90 -3.78 24.62
N LEU A 11 0.84 -2.98 23.57
CA LEU A 11 -0.35 -2.90 22.70
C LEU A 11 -0.64 -4.25 22.03
N ALA A 12 0.35 -4.84 21.36
CA ALA A 12 0.23 -6.12 20.65
C ALA A 12 -0.22 -7.29 21.53
N THR A 13 0.15 -7.32 22.81
CA THR A 13 -0.29 -8.35 23.77
C THR A 13 -1.66 -8.06 24.39
N SER A 14 -2.05 -6.79 24.50
CA SER A 14 -3.35 -6.37 25.02
C SER A 14 -4.49 -6.47 23.99
N LEU A 15 -4.21 -6.19 22.71
CA LEU A 15 -5.22 -6.10 21.66
C LEU A 15 -6.01 -7.40 21.44
N PRO A 16 -5.40 -8.59 21.30
CA PRO A 16 -6.15 -9.83 21.05
C PRO A 16 -7.23 -10.15 22.08
N GLY A 17 -7.06 -9.74 23.33
CA GLY A 17 -8.02 -10.00 24.41
C GLY A 17 -9.22 -9.04 24.47
N ILE A 18 -9.20 -7.93 23.73
CA ILE A 18 -10.30 -6.94 23.70
C ILE A 18 -11.07 -6.91 22.38
N LEU A 19 -10.60 -7.63 21.36
CA LEU A 19 -11.23 -7.69 20.06
C LEU A 19 -12.41 -8.69 20.06
N PRO A 20 -13.51 -8.42 19.33
CA PRO A 20 -14.71 -9.26 19.33
C PRO A 20 -14.61 -10.46 18.38
N TYR A 21 -13.48 -11.17 18.38
CA TYR A 21 -13.19 -12.33 17.52
C TYR A 21 -12.78 -13.54 18.36
N ALA A 22 -12.86 -14.74 17.78
CA ALA A 22 -12.38 -15.93 18.47
C ALA A 22 -10.83 -15.93 18.51
N PRO A 23 -10.18 -16.43 19.58
CA PRO A 23 -8.71 -16.47 19.66
C PRO A 23 -8.04 -17.20 18.49
N GLU A 24 -8.72 -18.18 17.90
CA GLU A 24 -8.28 -18.96 16.75
C GLU A 24 -8.26 -18.16 15.43
N GLU A 25 -9.01 -17.06 15.35
CA GLU A 25 -9.10 -16.18 14.19
C GLU A 25 -8.01 -15.09 14.20
N ILE A 26 -7.35 -14.87 15.33
CA ILE A 26 -6.36 -13.79 15.53
C ILE A 26 -4.94 -14.34 15.38
N GLN A 27 -4.28 -14.03 14.27
CA GLN A 27 -2.89 -14.40 14.01
C GLN A 27 -1.98 -13.19 14.19
N THR A 28 -0.91 -13.32 14.99
CA THR A 28 0.06 -12.24 15.21
C THR A 28 1.43 -12.64 14.70
N GLU A 29 1.92 -11.94 13.68
CA GLU A 29 3.27 -12.08 13.14
C GLU A 29 4.16 -10.97 13.69
N VAL A 30 5.34 -11.33 14.22
CA VAL A 30 6.31 -10.39 14.79
C VAL A 30 7.64 -10.52 14.05
N LEU A 31 8.07 -9.43 13.43
CA LEU A 31 9.32 -9.35 12.67
C LEU A 31 10.26 -8.34 13.34
N THR A 32 11.50 -8.72 13.57
CA THR A 32 12.55 -7.81 14.07
C THR A 32 13.44 -7.34 12.94
N GLY A 33 14.02 -6.16 13.10
CA GLY A 33 14.96 -5.60 12.12
C GLY A 33 15.93 -4.62 12.76
N THR A 34 16.77 -4.04 11.90
CA THR A 34 17.66 -2.92 12.23
C THR A 34 17.49 -1.87 11.16
N VAL A 35 17.38 -0.61 11.57
CA VAL A 35 17.42 0.55 10.69
C VAL A 35 18.66 1.35 11.03
N GLU A 36 19.45 1.69 10.02
CA GLU A 36 20.55 2.63 10.17
C GLU A 36 19.98 4.04 10.23
N VAL A 37 20.42 4.80 11.24
CA VAL A 37 20.19 6.24 11.33
C VAL A 37 21.53 6.95 11.27
N GLN A 38 21.52 8.18 10.78
CA GLN A 38 22.65 9.09 10.86
C GLN A 38 22.29 10.17 11.87
N ASP A 39 23.10 10.31 12.92
CA ASP A 39 23.00 11.40 13.88
C ASP A 39 24.07 12.45 13.51
N GLU A 40 23.71 13.73 13.48
CA GLU A 40 24.67 14.84 13.36
C GLU A 40 25.41 15.03 14.69
N VAL A 41 26.72 15.27 14.62
CA VAL A 41 27.58 15.58 15.76
C VAL A 41 28.06 17.01 15.59
N ILE A 42 27.51 17.89 16.43
CA ILE A 42 27.92 19.29 16.52
C ILE A 42 29.26 19.34 17.27
N PRO A 43 30.32 19.95 16.71
CA PRO A 43 31.60 20.10 17.40
C PRO A 43 31.54 21.11 18.55
N GLU A 44 32.53 21.08 19.42
CA GLU A 44 32.66 22.04 20.54
C GLU A 44 33.35 23.36 20.12
N ASP A 45 34.03 23.36 18.97
CA ASP A 45 34.67 24.53 18.34
C ASP A 45 33.89 24.97 17.10
N GLU A 46 33.78 26.28 16.87
CA GLU A 46 33.09 26.88 15.72
C GLU A 46 33.92 26.78 14.42
N ASP A 47 35.23 26.53 14.52
CA ASP A 47 36.14 26.31 13.39
C ASP A 47 36.17 24.84 12.88
N GLU A 48 35.46 23.91 13.54
CA GLU A 48 35.36 22.49 13.12
C GLU A 48 34.10 22.18 12.30
N ASP A 49 34.20 21.27 11.33
CA ASP A 49 33.09 20.83 10.49
C ASP A 49 32.11 19.88 11.23
N ILE A 50 30.81 20.01 10.95
CA ILE A 50 29.77 19.06 11.43
C ILE A 50 30.04 17.66 10.86
N SER A 51 30.09 16.65 11.72
CA SER A 51 30.33 15.27 11.33
C SER A 51 29.11 14.36 11.50
N TYR A 52 28.98 13.34 10.64
CA TYR A 52 27.87 12.39 10.69
C TYR A 52 28.28 11.09 11.37
N ARG A 53 27.43 10.61 12.29
CA ARG A 53 27.62 9.33 12.98
C ARG A 53 26.49 8.35 12.64
N SER A 54 26.81 7.30 11.90
CA SER A 54 25.90 6.18 11.68
C SER A 54 25.69 5.36 12.95
N ARG A 55 24.44 4.95 13.21
CA ARG A 55 24.06 4.09 14.34
C ARG A 55 22.95 3.13 13.91
N GLY A 56 23.10 1.85 14.19
CA GLY A 56 22.00 0.89 14.09
C GLY A 56 21.00 1.08 15.23
N LYS A 57 19.70 1.22 14.91
CA LYS A 57 18.60 1.18 15.89
C LYS A 57 17.72 -0.04 15.59
N SER A 58 17.44 -0.84 16.62
CA SER A 58 16.54 -1.99 16.51
C SER A 58 15.11 -1.55 16.17
N THR A 59 14.48 -2.34 15.32
CA THR A 59 13.09 -2.17 14.89
C THR A 59 12.30 -3.45 15.10
N ILE A 60 10.99 -3.29 15.13
CA ILE A 60 10.02 -4.37 15.25
C ILE A 60 8.81 -3.97 14.42
N SER A 61 8.24 -4.93 13.70
CA SER A 61 6.96 -4.82 13.01
C SER A 61 6.06 -5.91 13.57
N VAL A 62 4.80 -5.56 13.84
CA VAL A 62 3.78 -6.48 14.34
C VAL A 62 2.60 -6.40 13.38
N VAL A 63 2.22 -7.53 12.81
CA VAL A 63 1.05 -7.66 11.94
C VAL A 63 0.04 -8.55 12.64
N ILE A 64 -1.11 -7.96 13.00
CA ILE A 64 -2.25 -8.70 13.55
C ILE A 64 -3.23 -8.92 12.39
N LYS A 65 -3.46 -10.18 12.02
CA LYS A 65 -4.43 -10.61 11.02
C LYS A 65 -5.63 -11.20 11.74
N ILE A 66 -6.83 -10.90 11.24
CA ILE A 66 -8.10 -11.44 11.73
C ILE A 66 -8.72 -12.22 10.56
N GLY A 67 -9.13 -13.46 10.81
CA GLY A 67 -9.71 -14.33 9.78
C GLY A 67 -8.73 -14.63 8.64
N ASP A 68 -9.14 -14.34 7.41
CA ASP A 68 -8.32 -14.50 6.20
C ASP A 68 -7.41 -13.28 5.90
N GLY A 69 -7.50 -12.22 6.69
CA GLY A 69 -6.75 -10.98 6.51
C GLY A 69 -7.24 -10.11 5.34
N VAL A 70 -8.42 -10.38 4.79
CA VAL A 70 -9.07 -9.47 3.82
C VAL A 70 -9.67 -8.29 4.59
N ASP A 71 -9.32 -7.07 4.17
CA ASP A 71 -9.94 -5.85 4.69
C ASP A 71 -11.42 -5.80 4.24
N GLU A 72 -12.33 -6.22 5.13
CA GLU A 72 -13.77 -5.99 5.03
C GLU A 72 -14.08 -4.49 5.22
N GLY A 73 -13.58 -3.69 4.27
CA GLY A 73 -13.42 -2.23 4.36
C GLY A 73 -14.49 -1.54 5.20
N ALA A 74 -14.02 -0.88 6.27
CA ALA A 74 -14.85 -0.31 7.32
C ALA A 74 -16.16 0.28 6.77
N ARG A 75 -17.29 -0.30 7.19
CA ARG A 75 -18.64 0.10 6.74
C ARG A 75 -19.10 1.43 7.36
N THR A 76 -18.24 2.45 7.33
CA THR A 76 -18.62 3.84 7.55
C THR A 76 -19.67 4.24 6.50
N GLY A 77 -20.68 4.98 6.95
CA GLY A 77 -21.97 4.96 6.27
C GLY A 77 -21.99 5.59 4.87
N LYS A 78 -22.56 4.85 3.92
CA LYS A 78 -23.50 5.38 2.91
C LYS A 78 -22.96 6.35 1.85
N GLY A 79 -21.74 6.14 1.36
CA GLY A 79 -21.27 6.72 0.08
C GLY A 79 -21.89 6.04 -1.15
N ARG A 80 -23.03 6.54 -1.66
CA ARG A 80 -23.64 6.09 -2.94
C ARG A 80 -22.83 6.58 -4.15
N ASN A 81 -21.73 5.92 -4.50
CA ASN A 81 -21.03 6.19 -5.76
C ASN A 81 -21.26 5.08 -6.79
N ASN A 82 -22.15 5.39 -7.73
CA ASN A 82 -22.70 4.50 -8.74
C ASN A 82 -21.71 4.26 -9.90
N TRP A 83 -20.60 3.54 -9.64
CA TRP A 83 -19.63 3.18 -10.67
C TRP A 83 -20.18 2.09 -11.59
N ARG A 84 -20.79 2.53 -12.69
CA ARG A 84 -21.23 1.70 -13.82
C ARG A 84 -20.03 1.04 -14.52
N ASN A 85 -19.53 -0.08 -13.99
CA ASN A 85 -18.80 -1.08 -14.76
C ASN A 85 -19.69 -2.32 -14.90
N GLY A 86 -20.49 -2.32 -15.97
CA GLY A 86 -21.42 -3.41 -16.24
C GLY A 86 -20.71 -4.65 -16.76
N VAL A 87 -20.71 -5.72 -15.96
CA VAL A 87 -20.54 -7.09 -16.45
C VAL A 87 -21.88 -7.79 -16.32
N ALA A 88 -22.70 -7.71 -17.36
CA ALA A 88 -23.93 -8.48 -17.45
C ALA A 88 -23.59 -9.89 -17.97
N PRO A 89 -23.96 -10.99 -17.27
CA PRO A 89 -23.86 -12.34 -17.81
C PRO A 89 -25.01 -12.56 -18.81
N ALA A 90 -24.84 -12.10 -20.04
CA ALA A 90 -25.83 -12.27 -21.11
C ALA A 90 -25.82 -13.71 -21.65
N SER A 91 -26.66 -14.55 -21.05
CA SER A 91 -27.03 -15.86 -21.56
C SER A 91 -27.73 -15.78 -22.92
N GLY A 92 -27.10 -16.36 -23.96
CA GLY A 92 -27.77 -16.89 -25.16
C GLY A 92 -28.27 -15.89 -26.21
N GLY A 93 -28.33 -16.34 -27.47
CA GLY A 93 -29.06 -15.66 -28.55
C GLY A 93 -28.32 -15.59 -29.89
N ASP A 94 -28.64 -16.52 -30.78
CA ASP A 94 -28.41 -16.40 -32.23
C ASP A 94 -29.05 -15.12 -32.78
N SER A 95 -28.37 -14.41 -33.69
CA SER A 95 -29.03 -13.64 -34.77
C SER A 95 -28.07 -13.24 -35.89
N ARG A 96 -28.44 -13.59 -37.13
CA ARG A 96 -27.73 -13.28 -38.38
C ARG A 96 -28.21 -11.96 -39.00
N ASN A 97 -27.41 -11.41 -39.93
CA ASN A 97 -27.78 -10.40 -40.95
C ASN A 97 -28.14 -8.98 -40.43
N ASN A 98 -27.68 -7.84 -40.97
CA ASN A 98 -27.31 -7.53 -42.36
C ASN A 98 -26.71 -6.10 -42.51
N ARG A 99 -26.01 -5.86 -43.63
CA ARG A 99 -25.87 -4.59 -44.39
C ARG A 99 -25.26 -3.29 -43.81
N GLN A 100 -24.10 -2.98 -44.40
CA GLN A 100 -23.78 -1.73 -45.14
C GLN A 100 -23.51 -0.41 -44.39
N GLY A 101 -22.22 -0.12 -44.21
CA GLY A 101 -21.56 0.94 -45.01
C GLY A 101 -21.20 2.26 -44.32
N ARG A 102 -19.89 2.60 -44.31
CA ARG A 102 -19.32 3.87 -44.84
C ARG A 102 -17.79 3.80 -44.88
N LYS A 103 -17.17 4.48 -45.85
CA LYS A 103 -15.70 4.57 -46.07
C LYS A 103 -15.04 5.56 -45.10
N GLN A 104 -13.77 5.34 -44.74
CA GLN A 104 -12.66 6.24 -45.11
C GLN A 104 -11.27 5.66 -44.81
N ASN A 105 -10.24 6.23 -45.47
CA ASN A 105 -8.88 5.72 -45.54
C ASN A 105 -8.00 6.22 -44.37
N GLN A 106 -7.01 5.42 -43.97
CA GLN A 106 -5.57 5.78 -44.04
C GLN A 106 -4.68 4.54 -43.73
N ALA A 107 -3.43 4.59 -44.18
CA ALA A 107 -2.42 3.52 -44.12
C ALA A 107 -1.08 4.12 -43.62
N PRO A 108 0.02 3.36 -43.42
CA PRO A 108 0.18 1.89 -43.42
C PRO A 108 0.73 1.35 -42.08
N LYS A 109 1.02 0.04 -42.01
CA LYS A 109 1.72 -0.62 -40.89
C LYS A 109 3.16 -0.96 -41.29
N ASP A 110 4.12 -0.63 -40.43
CA ASP A 110 5.44 -1.27 -40.40
C ASP A 110 5.58 -2.22 -39.20
N LYS A 111 6.58 -3.12 -39.29
CA LYS A 111 6.86 -4.29 -38.43
C LYS A 111 8.19 -4.07 -37.65
N PRO A 112 8.79 -5.05 -36.94
CA PRO A 112 8.28 -5.97 -35.90
C PRO A 112 9.18 -6.06 -34.61
N ARG A 113 8.66 -6.74 -33.56
CA ARG A 113 9.32 -7.62 -32.55
C ARG A 113 10.67 -7.27 -31.86
N GLY A 114 10.62 -7.28 -30.51
CA GLY A 114 11.67 -7.77 -29.58
C GLY A 114 12.75 -6.76 -29.18
N SER A 115 13.32 -6.77 -27.96
CA SER A 115 13.12 -7.60 -26.74
C SER A 115 13.66 -6.84 -25.50
N GLU A 116 13.23 -7.25 -24.29
CA GLU A 116 13.90 -7.14 -22.96
C GLU A 116 15.02 -6.08 -22.83
N GLU A 117 14.93 -5.02 -22.03
CA GLU A 117 14.55 -4.94 -20.60
C GLU A 117 13.99 -3.52 -20.28
N LYS A 118 13.61 -3.09 -19.05
CA LYS A 118 13.60 -3.68 -17.69
C LYS A 118 12.39 -3.10 -16.92
N ARG A 119 12.25 -3.38 -15.61
CA ARG A 119 11.38 -2.61 -14.70
C ARG A 119 12.05 -2.43 -13.33
N THR A 120 12.63 -1.27 -13.08
CA THR A 120 12.84 -0.77 -11.72
C THR A 120 11.51 -0.22 -11.21
N ALA A 121 11.06 -0.67 -10.03
CA ALA A 121 9.78 -0.23 -9.47
C ALA A 121 9.77 1.29 -9.25
N GLU A 122 8.74 1.96 -9.73
CA GLU A 122 8.46 3.36 -9.43
C GLU A 122 8.01 3.50 -7.97
N PRO A 123 8.32 4.60 -7.27
CA PRO A 123 7.86 4.81 -5.90
C PRO A 123 6.34 4.97 -5.87
N GLU A 124 5.68 4.20 -5.00
CA GLU A 124 4.22 4.31 -4.81
C GLU A 124 3.84 5.69 -4.26
N ARG A 125 2.73 6.22 -4.79
CA ARG A 125 2.30 7.60 -4.57
C ARG A 125 1.53 7.73 -3.27
N ILE A 126 2.13 8.38 -2.26
CA ILE A 126 1.43 8.79 -1.05
C ILE A 126 0.33 9.81 -1.43
N VAL A 127 -0.91 9.54 -1.02
CA VAL A 127 -2.05 10.45 -1.19
C VAL A 127 -2.52 10.88 0.19
N ILE A 128 -2.05 12.04 0.63
CA ILE A 128 -2.56 12.77 1.80
C ILE A 128 -3.93 13.33 1.42
N ARG A 129 -4.93 13.23 2.31
CA ARG A 129 -6.27 13.77 2.09
C ARG A 129 -6.42 15.12 2.79
N GLU A 130 -7.33 15.95 2.32
CA GLU A 130 -7.54 17.32 2.86
C GLU A 130 -7.92 17.30 4.35
N GLU A 131 -8.55 16.21 4.82
CA GLU A 131 -8.89 15.93 6.22
C GLU A 131 -7.65 15.79 7.14
N ASP A 132 -6.46 15.49 6.58
CA ASP A 132 -5.21 15.31 7.33
C ASP A 132 -4.46 16.63 7.61
N MET A 133 -4.98 17.80 7.18
CA MET A 133 -4.34 19.12 7.34
C MET A 133 -5.04 20.08 8.33
N GLU A 134 -6.22 19.76 8.87
CA GLU A 134 -7.01 20.74 9.66
C GLU A 134 -6.77 20.74 11.18
N ASN A 135 -5.79 19.99 11.70
CA ASN A 135 -5.40 20.02 13.13
C ASN A 135 -3.91 20.33 13.32
N GLU A 136 -3.55 21.62 13.25
CA GLU A 136 -2.34 22.19 13.87
C GLU A 136 -2.60 22.59 15.34
#